data_AF-A0A832CL22-F1
#
_entry.id   AF-A0A832CL22-F1
#
_cell.length_a   1.000
_cell.length_b   1.000
_cell.length_c   1.000
_cell.angle_alpha   90.00
_cell.angle_beta   90.00
_cell.angle_gamma   90.00
#
_symmetry.space_group_name_H-M   'P 1'
#
loop_
_entity.id
_entity.type
_entity.pdbx_description
1 polymer ?
#
loop_
_entity_poly.entity_id
_entity_poly.type
_entity_poly.pdbx_seq_one_letter_code
_entity_poly.pdbx_strand_id
1 'polypeptide(L)'
;MRHPHCEPAYQNGILFRTVKGGFSLAVAVEYGAVKGITAERGVTRIVVVGDSLFVDNELIDSPPANRQFAWLAINWLLIRPSTIFQGTWAMPVKEYTLLLTPAQQNTLKWLFLVIVPGVFVVMGSIISWWRR
;
A
#
# COMPACT_ATOMS: atom_id res chain seq x y z
N MET A 1 -33.89 25.81 -2.07
CA MET A 1 -33.31 25.74 -0.70
C MET A 1 -31.81 25.88 -0.82
N ARG A 2 -31.25 26.95 -0.26
CA ARG A 2 -29.85 27.37 -0.38
C ARG A 2 -29.21 27.19 1.00
N HIS A 3 -28.18 26.34 1.12
CA HIS A 3 -27.43 26.06 2.36
C HIS A 3 -25.92 26.12 2.06
N PRO A 4 -25.07 26.44 3.06
CA PRO A 4 -24.15 27.55 2.98
C PRO A 4 -22.68 27.16 2.72
N HIS A 5 -21.98 28.06 2.02
CA HIS A 5 -20.58 28.44 2.19
C HIS A 5 -19.58 27.36 2.64
N CYS A 6 -19.08 26.56 1.69
CA CYS A 6 -17.70 26.07 1.74
C CYS A 6 -16.82 27.10 1.03
N GLU A 7 -16.24 28.03 1.79
CA GLU A 7 -15.22 28.93 1.27
C GLU A 7 -13.90 28.13 1.15
N PRO A 8 -13.27 28.03 -0.04
CA PRO A 8 -11.99 27.35 -0.17
C PRO A 8 -10.90 28.16 0.55
N ALA A 9 -10.22 27.54 1.50
CA ALA A 9 -9.06 28.13 2.16
C ALA A 9 -7.92 28.26 1.13
N TYR A 10 -7.69 29.48 0.65
CA TYR A 10 -6.54 29.83 -0.18
C TYR A 10 -5.35 30.11 0.73
N GLN A 11 -4.35 29.24 0.71
CA GLN A 11 -3.03 29.55 1.28
C GLN A 11 -1.98 29.41 0.17
N ASN A 12 -1.34 30.53 -0.16
CA ASN A 12 -0.30 30.64 -1.18
C ASN A 12 -0.72 30.23 -2.61
N GLY A 13 -1.98 30.49 -3.00
CA GLY A 13 -2.46 30.25 -4.37
C GLY A 13 -2.68 28.77 -4.73
N ILE A 14 -2.53 27.85 -3.77
CA ILE A 14 -2.76 26.42 -3.96
C ILE A 14 -4.11 26.05 -3.35
N LEU A 15 -4.98 25.45 -4.14
CA LEU A 15 -6.31 25.01 -3.73
C LEU A 15 -6.17 23.66 -3.00
N PHE A 16 -6.00 23.69 -1.67
CA PHE A 16 -6.03 22.47 -0.87
C PHE A 16 -7.48 22.03 -0.69
N ARG A 17 -7.98 21.25 -1.66
CA ARG A 17 -9.23 20.51 -1.48
C ARG A 17 -8.96 19.35 -0.54
N THR A 18 -9.25 19.52 0.75
CA THR A 18 -9.31 18.38 1.69
C THR A 18 -10.54 17.54 1.34
N VAL A 19 -10.41 16.69 0.33
CA VAL A 19 -11.43 15.70 0.01
C VAL A 19 -11.36 14.64 1.11
N LYS A 20 -12.46 14.39 1.81
CA LYS A 20 -12.65 13.13 2.54
C LYS A 20 -12.69 12.00 1.48
N GLY A 21 -11.53 11.50 1.07
CA GLY A 21 -11.35 10.55 -0.02
C GLY A 21 -9.89 10.07 -0.05
N GLY A 22 -9.66 8.87 -0.58
CA GLY A 22 -8.35 8.23 -0.60
C GLY A 22 -7.26 9.11 -1.22
N PHE A 23 -6.09 9.13 -0.59
CA PHE A 23 -4.93 9.86 -1.09
C PHE A 23 -4.27 9.06 -2.22
N SER A 24 -4.03 9.70 -3.36
CA SER A 24 -3.24 9.09 -4.44
C SER A 24 -1.77 9.12 -4.06
N LEU A 25 -1.16 7.93 -3.94
CA LEU A 25 0.27 7.78 -3.68
C LEU A 25 1.10 7.69 -4.98
N ALA A 26 0.46 7.25 -6.07
CA ALA A 26 1.08 7.17 -7.38
C ALA A 26 0.04 7.43 -8.49
N VAL A 27 0.48 8.04 -9.58
CA VAL A 27 -0.33 8.39 -10.76
C VAL A 27 0.43 8.01 -12.03
N ALA A 28 -0.27 7.46 -13.01
CA ALA A 28 0.25 7.17 -14.34
C ALA A 28 -0.55 7.92 -15.41
N VAL A 29 0.13 8.54 -16.38
CA VAL A 29 -0.48 9.31 -17.47
C VAL A 29 0.14 8.89 -18.81
N GLU A 30 -0.70 8.73 -19.83
CA GLU A 30 -0.30 8.45 -21.20
C GLU A 30 -0.89 9.50 -22.14
N TYR A 31 -0.04 10.03 -23.02
CA TYR A 31 -0.40 11.00 -24.06
C TYR A 31 -0.02 10.46 -25.44
N GLY A 32 -0.87 10.69 -26.44
CA GLY A 32 -0.59 10.29 -27.83
C GLY A 32 -1.23 8.97 -28.28
N ALA A 33 -2.06 8.32 -27.46
CA ALA A 33 -2.85 7.15 -27.87
C ALA A 33 -4.35 7.45 -27.90
N VAL A 34 -4.82 8.17 -28.93
CA VAL A 34 -6.26 8.27 -29.20
C VAL A 34 -6.67 7.08 -30.07
N LYS A 35 -7.69 6.34 -29.63
CA LYS A 35 -8.20 5.15 -30.33
C LYS A 35 -8.60 5.54 -31.77
N GLY A 36 -7.89 5.01 -32.77
CA GLY A 36 -8.21 5.22 -34.20
C GLY A 36 -7.37 6.28 -34.93
N ILE A 37 -6.43 6.94 -34.26
CA ILE A 37 -5.47 7.84 -34.93
C ILE A 37 -4.07 7.33 -34.58
N THR A 38 -3.35 6.79 -35.56
CA THR A 38 -1.93 6.50 -35.42
C THR A 38 -1.19 7.82 -35.21
N ALA A 39 -0.84 8.12 -33.96
CA ALA A 39 0.06 9.23 -33.69
C ALA A 39 1.41 8.91 -34.33
N GLU A 40 1.77 9.64 -35.39
CA GLU A 40 3.05 9.50 -36.10
C GLU A 40 4.27 9.68 -35.17
N ARG A 41 4.06 10.20 -33.96
CA ARG A 41 5.12 10.56 -32.99
C ARG A 41 5.28 9.59 -31.81
N GLY A 42 4.56 8.47 -31.78
CA GLY A 42 4.60 7.51 -30.67
C GLY A 42 3.86 8.00 -29.40
N VAL A 43 3.81 7.15 -28.36
CA VAL A 43 3.16 7.49 -27.08
C VAL A 43 4.17 8.04 -26.08
N THR A 44 3.74 9.01 -25.27
CA THR A 44 4.50 9.56 -24.15
C THR A 44 3.85 9.13 -22.86
N ARG A 45 4.63 8.55 -21.93
CA ARG A 45 4.14 8.03 -20.65
C ARG A 45 4.90 8.65 -19.49
N ILE A 46 4.19 8.91 -18.41
CA ILE A 46 4.74 9.43 -17.16
C ILE A 46 4.15 8.62 -16.00
N VAL A 47 5.02 8.21 -15.06
CA VAL A 47 4.62 7.66 -13.76
C VAL A 47 5.18 8.57 -12.68
N VAL A 48 4.33 9.02 -11.76
CA VAL A 48 4.69 9.85 -10.62
C VAL A 48 4.37 9.08 -9.34
N VAL A 49 5.33 9.01 -8.42
CA VAL A 49 5.18 8.41 -7.09
C VAL A 49 5.52 9.47 -6.06
N GLY A 50 4.67 9.61 -5.04
CA GLY A 50 4.77 10.67 -4.03
C GLY A 50 5.83 10.44 -2.94
N ASP A 51 6.55 9.32 -2.99
CA ASP A 51 7.59 8.95 -2.03
C ASP A 51 8.82 8.48 -2.80
N SER A 52 10.02 8.93 -2.42
CA SER A 52 11.29 8.49 -3.00
C SER A 52 11.80 7.18 -2.41
N LEU A 53 11.38 6.85 -1.18
CA LEU A 53 11.82 5.63 -0.48
C LEU A 53 11.32 4.35 -1.16
N PHE A 54 10.34 4.44 -2.07
CA PHE A 54 9.82 3.30 -2.81
C PHE A 54 10.88 2.57 -3.68
N VAL A 55 11.96 3.26 -4.06
CA VAL A 55 13.09 2.71 -4.84
C VAL A 55 14.39 2.69 -4.04
N ASP A 56 14.31 2.87 -2.72
CA ASP A 56 15.48 2.75 -1.86
C ASP A 56 16.07 1.34 -1.92
N ASN A 57 17.40 1.24 -1.84
CA ASN A 57 18.12 -0.04 -2.00
C ASN A 57 17.74 -1.07 -0.93
N GLU A 58 17.41 -0.62 0.27
CA GLU A 58 16.97 -1.51 1.35
C GLU A 58 15.51 -1.92 1.14
N LEU A 59 14.66 -0.98 0.73
CA LEU A 59 13.20 -1.18 0.63
C LEU A 59 12.74 -1.83 -0.68
N ILE A 60 13.56 -1.80 -1.74
CA ILE A 60 13.19 -2.39 -3.03
C ILE A 60 13.06 -3.92 -2.95
N ASP A 61 13.93 -4.57 -2.17
CA ASP A 61 13.98 -6.02 -2.00
C ASP A 61 13.45 -6.52 -0.63
N SER A 62 13.28 -5.63 0.35
CA SER A 62 12.74 -6.01 1.67
C SER A 62 11.22 -6.23 1.64
N PRO A 63 10.68 -7.28 2.30
CA PRO A 63 9.23 -7.49 2.37
C PRO A 63 8.51 -6.37 3.15
N PRO A 64 7.41 -5.78 2.61
CA PRO A 64 6.81 -6.00 1.30
C PRO A 64 7.60 -5.28 0.18
N ALA A 65 8.15 -6.04 -0.76
CA ALA A 65 9.12 -5.56 -1.74
C ALA A 65 8.51 -4.68 -2.85
N ASN A 66 9.07 -3.50 -3.09
CA ASN A 66 8.63 -2.56 -4.12
C ASN A 66 9.18 -2.86 -5.54
N ARG A 67 10.14 -3.79 -5.64
CA ARG A 67 10.78 -4.18 -6.92
C ARG A 67 9.80 -4.51 -8.02
N GLN A 68 8.70 -5.18 -7.70
CA GLN A 68 7.71 -5.57 -8.69
C GLN A 68 6.98 -4.36 -9.29
N PHE A 69 6.55 -3.41 -8.44
CA PHE A 69 5.91 -2.18 -8.90
C PHE A 69 6.86 -1.37 -9.78
N ALA A 70 8.11 -1.19 -9.35
CA ALA A 70 9.13 -0.48 -10.14
C ALA A 70 9.37 -1.16 -11.50
N TRP A 71 9.47 -2.49 -11.53
CA TRP A 71 9.64 -3.26 -12.76
C TRP A 71 8.46 -3.10 -13.72
N LEU A 72 7.22 -3.14 -13.21
CA LEU A 72 6.02 -2.94 -14.02
C LEU A 72 5.94 -1.51 -14.57
N ALA A 73 6.25 -0.50 -13.74
CA ALA A 73 6.28 0.89 -14.15
C ALA A 73 7.29 1.13 -15.28
N ILE A 74 8.53 0.61 -15.15
CA ILE A 74 9.56 0.74 -16.18
C ILE A 74 9.15 0.05 -17.48
N ASN A 75 8.59 -1.18 -17.41
CA ASN A 75 8.14 -1.88 -18.61
C ASN A 75 7.00 -1.16 -19.32
N TRP A 76 6.09 -0.54 -18.56
CA TRP A 76 5.03 0.29 -19.11
C TRP A 76 5.61 1.55 -19.76
N LEU A 77 6.57 2.23 -19.15
CA LEU A 77 7.24 3.41 -19.72
C LEU A 77 8.00 3.10 -21.03
N LEU A 78 8.64 1.93 -21.12
CA LEU A 78 9.48 1.55 -22.26
C LEU A 78 8.73 0.98 -23.48
N ILE A 79 7.39 0.97 -23.47
CA ILE A 79 6.54 0.49 -24.59
C ILE A 79 7.04 -0.87 -25.12
N ARG A 80 7.30 -1.84 -24.25
CA ARG A 80 7.73 -3.18 -24.68
C ARG A 80 6.50 -4.02 -25.06
N PRO A 81 6.19 -4.24 -26.36
CA PRO A 81 4.93 -4.84 -26.78
C PRO A 81 4.83 -6.33 -26.39
N SER A 82 5.95 -7.02 -26.20
CA SER A 82 5.97 -8.44 -25.87
C SER A 82 5.82 -8.73 -24.36
N THR A 83 6.15 -7.79 -23.48
CA THR A 83 6.09 -7.98 -22.02
C THR A 83 4.78 -7.49 -21.39
N ILE A 84 4.05 -6.60 -22.07
CA ILE A 84 2.80 -6.02 -21.54
C ILE A 84 1.62 -7.00 -21.65
N PHE A 85 1.66 -7.96 -22.58
CA PHE A 85 0.55 -8.90 -22.83
C PHE A 85 0.79 -10.33 -22.31
N GLN A 86 1.98 -10.67 -21.83
CA GLN A 86 2.26 -11.96 -21.19
C GLN A 86 2.32 -11.81 -19.67
N GLY A 87 1.17 -11.62 -19.03
CA GLY A 87 1.06 -11.88 -17.60
C GLY A 87 1.42 -10.74 -16.67
N THR A 88 0.72 -9.61 -16.77
CA THR A 88 0.46 -8.74 -15.62
C THR A 88 -0.51 -9.45 -14.65
N TRP A 89 -0.10 -10.61 -14.14
CA TRP A 89 -0.80 -11.23 -13.03
C TRP A 89 -0.62 -10.29 -11.85
N ALA A 90 -1.73 -9.78 -11.28
CA ALA A 90 -1.69 -9.35 -9.89
C ALA A 90 -1.10 -10.53 -9.13
N MET A 91 0.14 -10.41 -8.64
CA MET A 91 0.65 -11.43 -7.75
C MET A 91 -0.38 -11.45 -6.62
N PRO A 92 -1.02 -12.61 -6.35
CA PRO A 92 -1.99 -12.66 -5.28
C PRO A 92 -1.25 -12.13 -4.07
N VAL A 93 -1.73 -11.00 -3.53
CA VAL A 93 -1.33 -10.59 -2.20
C VAL A 93 -1.56 -11.85 -1.39
N LYS A 94 -0.50 -12.39 -0.77
CA LYS A 94 -0.65 -13.51 0.15
C LYS A 94 -1.42 -12.98 1.35
N GLU A 95 -2.72 -12.84 1.17
CA GLU A 95 -3.66 -12.63 2.23
C GLU A 95 -3.70 -13.97 2.95
N TYR A 96 -2.97 -14.02 4.07
CA TYR A 96 -3.11 -15.10 5.01
C TYR A 96 -4.46 -14.91 5.71
N THR A 97 -5.52 -15.29 5.01
CA THR A 97 -6.87 -15.29 5.57
C THR A 97 -6.95 -16.42 6.57
N LEU A 98 -6.72 -16.09 7.84
CA LEU A 98 -6.92 -17.01 8.94
C LEU A 98 -8.43 -17.29 9.04
N LEU A 99 -8.87 -18.41 8.46
CA LEU A 99 -10.23 -18.92 8.57
C LEU A 99 -10.47 -19.43 10.01
N LEU A 100 -10.64 -18.50 10.93
CA LEU A 100 -10.94 -18.78 12.33
C LEU A 100 -12.44 -18.66 12.56
N THR A 101 -13.04 -19.71 13.13
CA THR A 101 -14.39 -19.62 13.69
C THR A 101 -14.43 -18.57 14.81
N PRO A 102 -15.60 -17.96 15.10
CA PRO A 102 -15.72 -16.98 16.18
C PRO A 102 -15.21 -17.51 17.53
N ALA A 103 -15.41 -18.81 17.81
CA ALA A 103 -14.90 -19.47 19.00
C ALA A 103 -13.36 -19.51 19.04
N GLN A 104 -12.71 -19.87 17.92
CA GLN A 104 -11.25 -19.89 17.83
C GLN A 104 -10.63 -18.49 17.96
N GLN A 105 -11.28 -17.45 17.42
CA GLN A 105 -10.82 -16.07 17.61
C GLN A 105 -10.88 -15.65 19.09
N ASN A 106 -11.93 -16.03 19.80
CA ASN A 106 -12.03 -15.74 21.23
C ASN A 106 -10.95 -16.47 22.03
N THR A 107 -10.71 -17.75 21.75
CA THR A 107 -9.62 -18.52 22.38
C THR A 107 -8.27 -17.87 22.12
N LEU A 108 -8.00 -17.45 20.88
CA LEU A 108 -6.74 -16.80 20.51
C LEU A 108 -6.56 -15.46 21.26
N LYS A 109 -7.63 -14.66 21.37
CA LYS A 109 -7.63 -13.42 22.16
C LYS A 109 -7.27 -13.68 23.61
N TRP A 110 -7.92 -14.64 24.27
CA TRP A 110 -7.64 -14.98 25.67
C TRP A 110 -6.24 -15.55 25.88
N LEU A 111 -5.75 -16.35 24.94
CA LEU A 111 -4.38 -16.87 24.94
C LEU A 111 -3.36 -15.72 24.92
N PHE A 112 -3.50 -14.76 24.00
CA PHE A 112 -2.56 -13.64 23.90
C PHE A 112 -2.73 -12.60 25.00
N LEU A 113 -3.96 -12.32 25.46
CA LEU A 113 -4.22 -11.30 26.47
C LEU A 113 -3.94 -11.74 27.90
N VAL A 114 -4.10 -13.03 28.22
CA VAL A 114 -4.04 -13.51 29.60
C VAL A 114 -2.92 -14.51 29.79
N ILE A 115 -2.80 -15.51 28.92
CA ILE A 115 -1.84 -16.60 29.12
C ILE A 115 -0.42 -16.09 28.92
N VAL A 116 -0.13 -15.41 27.81
CA VAL A 116 1.23 -14.89 27.53
C VAL A 116 1.73 -13.96 28.66
N PRO A 117 1.04 -12.87 29.03
CA PRO A 117 1.49 -12.03 30.14
C PRO A 117 1.43 -12.74 31.49
N GLY A 118 0.44 -13.62 31.72
CA GLY A 118 0.29 -14.36 32.97
C GLY A 118 1.47 -15.29 33.26
N VAL A 119 2.02 -15.95 32.23
CA VAL A 119 3.21 -16.81 32.38
C VAL A 119 4.39 -16.01 32.92
N PHE A 120 4.62 -14.79 32.43
CA PHE A 120 5.71 -13.94 32.92
C PHE A 120 5.48 -13.51 34.39
N VAL A 121 4.25 -13.15 34.75
CA VAL A 121 3.92 -12.77 36.14
C VAL A 121 4.12 -13.95 37.09
N VAL A 122 3.62 -15.14 36.75
CA VAL A 122 3.75 -16.35 37.57
C VAL A 122 5.22 -16.73 37.71
N MET A 123 5.98 -16.74 36.62
CA MET A 123 7.40 -17.07 36.63
C MET A 123 8.20 -16.09 37.50
N GLY A 124 7.97 -14.78 37.33
CA GLY A 124 8.60 -13.75 38.17
C GLY A 124 8.23 -13.88 39.65
N SER A 125 6.97 -14.20 39.94
CA SER A 125 6.48 -14.40 41.32
C SER A 125 7.15 -15.60 41.98
N ILE A 126 7.23 -16.74 41.30
CA ILE A 126 7.88 -17.96 41.79
C ILE A 126 9.35 -17.70 42.10
N ILE A 127 10.09 -17.10 41.16
CA ILE A 127 11.51 -16.80 41.34
C ILE A 127 11.72 -15.83 42.52
N SER A 128 10.85 -14.82 42.63
CA SER A 128 10.95 -13.83 43.71
C SER A 128 10.73 -14.46 45.09
N TRP A 129 9.92 -15.51 45.18
CA TRP A 129 9.61 -16.20 46.43
C TRP A 129 10.66 -17.23 46.80
N TRP A 130 11.25 -17.92 45.82
CA TRP A 130 12.35 -18.87 46.06
C TRP A 130 13.68 -18.21 46.44
N ARG A 131 13.83 -16.91 46.20
CA ARG A 131 15.03 -16.13 46.53
C ARG A 131 14.92 -15.35 47.85
N ARG A 132 13.74 -15.35 48.49
CA ARG A 132 13.53 -14.76 49.82
C ARG A 132 13.70 -15.85 50.87
#